data_AF-A0A7J6UAB1-F1
#
_entry.id   AF-A0A7J6UAB1-F1
#
_cell.length_a   1.000
_cell.length_b   1.000
_cell.length_c   1.000
_cell.angle_alpha   90.00
_cell.angle_beta   90.00
_cell.angle_gamma   90.00
#
_symmetry.space_group_name_H-M   'P 1'
#
loop_
_entity.id
_entity.type
_entity.pdbx_description
1 polymer ?
#
loop_
_entity_poly.entity_id
_entity_poly.type
_entity_poly.pdbx_seq_one_letter_code
_entity_poly.pdbx_strand_id
1 'polypeptide(L)'
;YEADRNDLRGLEQEEREQRIQLQQHNENIREAVVTNTNIKDMIKNEEEEIVNLKAEQKGSIAEEIRLEGIADEFKNMKKLNEEQVVFTENEAAKVKEMLRQITQEHEQTAAAIKSMEAQAKSEMDSLEEALRIEKKRNTELLQQCRHNEVAERRMTQEIGEMKRLCDEERKELVRLEAMRDGSAYEHEQYMNEKGELVRRLEMLKDQNEKYSESITEVESNNEKAREKYNEQAEKFRNMGDQVFRLMDQLRMVQLERRKRIESVSERRKRADHLENANAQSLTRIQIEHEARQNAEAALRKAEQVLNLLRKKQRSLEETHTMAVRVQEKTERDASQLRDNLTALTTRNQYLINRVDGQEEDSSALKQRIAETQQELYKLRQTDKELRGQLLVSEDAEAELSADIAKLNAEIDFVKRTDMLDENGRMKPIQIESDGSDLVSRLQINEFLYRAQQEPREAVALVIEKLSHLLELIHGAQSQGHQYLGDLDRSNGYMKSLRNKNKELLEDVITLERFRGRTLLQVITNALACPGGKKPDLLLEGLGYTVADVYELLRMLHAADSGQQIEVIDLSKNDLNDEAVPLLCEIINMLSYLKLLD
;
A
#
# COMPACT_ATOMS: atom_id res chain seq x y z
N TYR A 1 -67.48 105.03 -85.60
CA TYR A 1 -67.60 103.87 -86.51
C TYR A 1 -66.27 103.18 -86.81
N GLU A 2 -65.21 103.87 -87.25
CA GLU A 2 -63.91 103.21 -87.46
C GLU A 2 -63.12 103.01 -86.16
N ALA A 3 -63.23 103.93 -85.19
CA ALA A 3 -62.62 103.78 -83.87
C ALA A 3 -63.14 102.56 -83.11
N ASP A 4 -64.47 102.46 -82.94
CA ASP A 4 -65.15 101.40 -82.16
C ASP A 4 -64.88 99.99 -82.73
N ARG A 5 -64.50 99.92 -84.02
CA ARG A 5 -64.19 98.67 -84.72
C ARG A 5 -62.74 98.21 -84.54
N ASN A 6 -61.86 99.10 -84.09
CA ASN A 6 -60.52 98.75 -83.63
C ASN A 6 -60.54 98.38 -82.14
N ASP A 7 -61.33 99.09 -81.32
CA ASP A 7 -61.46 98.80 -79.89
C ASP A 7 -62.06 97.40 -79.65
N LEU A 8 -63.10 97.00 -80.40
CA LEU A 8 -63.60 95.61 -80.34
C LEU A 8 -62.54 94.58 -80.74
N ARG A 9 -61.67 94.88 -81.72
CA ARG A 9 -60.59 93.96 -82.14
C ARG A 9 -59.47 93.86 -81.11
N GLY A 10 -59.17 94.96 -80.41
CA GLY A 10 -58.27 94.95 -79.25
C GLY A 10 -58.81 94.01 -78.18
N LEU A 11 -60.07 94.19 -77.78
CA LEU A 11 -60.72 93.35 -76.77
C LEU A 11 -60.86 91.87 -77.19
N GLU A 12 -61.19 91.57 -78.46
CA GLU A 12 -61.20 90.19 -78.97
C GLU A 12 -59.81 89.56 -79.04
N GLN A 13 -58.74 90.34 -79.19
CA GLN A 13 -57.36 89.86 -79.08
C GLN A 13 -56.94 89.66 -77.62
N GLU A 14 -57.21 90.62 -76.73
CA GLU A 14 -56.92 90.51 -75.30
C GLU A 14 -57.66 89.32 -74.65
N GLU A 15 -58.93 89.08 -74.99
CA GLU A 15 -59.66 87.92 -74.47
C GLU A 15 -59.06 86.60 -74.98
N ARG A 16 -58.59 86.54 -76.24
CA ARG A 16 -57.90 85.36 -76.78
C ARG A 16 -56.54 85.14 -76.13
N GLU A 17 -55.74 86.19 -75.94
CA GLU A 17 -54.45 86.11 -75.29
C GLU A 17 -54.59 85.72 -73.81
N GLN A 18 -55.57 86.29 -73.10
CA GLN A 18 -55.90 85.88 -71.73
C GLN A 18 -56.38 84.42 -71.66
N ARG A 19 -57.23 83.95 -72.59
CA ARG A 19 -57.65 82.54 -72.66
C ARG A 19 -56.46 81.60 -72.93
N ILE A 20 -55.55 81.96 -73.83
CA ILE A 20 -54.34 81.18 -74.13
C ILE A 20 -53.41 81.14 -72.90
N GLN A 21 -53.19 82.28 -72.23
CA GLN A 21 -52.43 82.34 -70.98
C GLN A 21 -53.08 81.51 -69.87
N LEU A 22 -54.42 81.52 -69.76
CA LEU A 22 -55.15 80.67 -68.81
C LEU A 22 -55.05 79.18 -69.15
N GLN A 23 -55.07 78.78 -70.43
CA GLN A 23 -54.84 77.39 -70.82
C GLN A 23 -53.40 76.97 -70.48
N GLN A 24 -52.39 77.75 -70.89
CA GLN A 24 -50.98 77.51 -70.56
C GLN A 24 -50.75 77.47 -69.04
N HIS A 25 -51.38 78.34 -68.25
CA HIS A 25 -51.24 78.31 -66.80
C HIS A 25 -51.90 77.07 -66.18
N ASN A 26 -53.05 76.62 -66.68
CA ASN A 26 -53.69 75.38 -66.24
C ASN A 26 -52.92 74.12 -66.67
N GLU A 27 -52.27 74.14 -67.84
CA GLU A 27 -51.36 73.07 -68.28
C GLU A 27 -50.10 73.03 -67.41
N ASN A 28 -49.44 74.17 -67.17
CA ASN A 28 -48.33 74.29 -66.23
C ASN A 28 -48.70 73.83 -64.81
N ILE A 29 -49.93 74.10 -64.34
CA ILE A 29 -50.43 73.61 -63.04
C ILE A 29 -50.61 72.08 -63.07
N ARG A 30 -51.14 71.51 -64.16
CA ARG A 30 -51.27 70.05 -64.31
C ARG A 30 -49.91 69.36 -64.36
N GLU A 31 -48.95 69.89 -65.10
CA GLU A 31 -47.58 69.40 -65.14
C GLU A 31 -46.89 69.54 -63.78
N ALA A 32 -47.10 70.65 -63.07
CA ALA A 32 -46.63 70.84 -61.69
C ALA A 32 -47.26 69.82 -60.72
N VAL A 33 -48.54 69.47 -60.88
CA VAL A 33 -49.20 68.43 -60.06
C VAL A 33 -48.64 67.04 -60.39
N VAL A 34 -48.51 66.69 -61.67
CA VAL A 34 -47.98 65.37 -62.11
C VAL A 34 -46.52 65.20 -61.69
N THR A 35 -45.69 66.23 -61.82
CA THR A 35 -44.30 66.20 -61.32
C THR A 35 -44.24 66.11 -59.80
N ASN A 36 -45.10 66.81 -59.05
CA ASN A 36 -45.16 66.67 -57.60
C ASN A 36 -45.68 65.30 -57.12
N THR A 37 -46.59 64.63 -57.86
CA THR A 37 -46.96 63.24 -57.54
C THR A 37 -45.81 62.29 -57.84
N ASN A 38 -45.16 62.40 -59.01
CA ASN A 38 -44.01 61.58 -59.36
C ASN A 38 -42.86 61.73 -58.35
N ILE A 39 -42.55 62.95 -57.90
CA ILE A 39 -41.55 63.23 -56.87
C ILE A 39 -41.95 62.60 -55.53
N LYS A 40 -43.22 62.69 -55.12
CA LYS A 40 -43.69 62.06 -53.87
C LYS A 40 -43.61 60.54 -53.90
N ASP A 41 -43.92 59.92 -55.03
CA ASP A 41 -43.87 58.46 -55.16
C ASP A 41 -42.43 57.96 -55.34
N MET A 42 -41.54 58.75 -55.96
CA MET A 42 -40.09 58.52 -55.89
C MET A 42 -39.55 58.58 -54.45
N ILE A 43 -39.91 59.62 -53.69
CA ILE A 43 -39.48 59.76 -52.28
C ILE A 43 -39.96 58.59 -51.43
N LYS A 44 -41.21 58.11 -51.60
CA LYS A 44 -41.68 56.91 -50.91
C LYS A 44 -40.86 55.67 -51.26
N ASN A 45 -40.56 55.48 -52.55
CA ASN A 45 -39.76 54.33 -52.98
C ASN A 45 -38.34 54.39 -52.39
N GLU A 46 -37.71 55.57 -52.37
CA GLU A 46 -36.42 55.77 -51.69
C GLU A 46 -36.52 55.56 -50.16
N GLU A 47 -37.61 56.00 -49.52
CA GLU A 47 -37.84 55.75 -48.09
C GLU A 47 -38.04 54.25 -47.79
N GLU A 48 -38.77 53.51 -48.62
CA GLU A 48 -38.95 52.06 -48.50
C GLU A 48 -37.63 51.30 -48.78
N GLU A 49 -36.86 51.68 -49.81
CA GLU A 49 -35.52 51.13 -50.06
C GLU A 49 -34.56 51.40 -48.89
N ILE A 50 -34.55 52.61 -48.33
CA ILE A 50 -33.74 52.97 -47.16
C ILE A 50 -34.16 52.18 -45.91
N VAL A 51 -35.45 51.87 -45.74
CA VAL A 51 -35.95 51.01 -44.65
C VAL A 51 -35.50 49.56 -44.86
N ASN A 52 -35.60 49.04 -46.09
CA ASN A 52 -35.18 47.68 -46.43
C ASN A 52 -33.66 47.50 -46.26
N LEU A 53 -32.85 48.41 -46.79
CA LEU A 53 -31.39 48.40 -46.62
C LEU A 53 -30.98 48.47 -45.14
N LYS A 54 -31.70 49.23 -44.30
CA LYS A 54 -31.47 49.25 -42.84
C LYS A 54 -31.91 47.97 -42.13
N ALA A 55 -32.87 47.22 -42.68
CA ALA A 55 -33.24 45.91 -42.17
C ALA A 55 -32.20 44.84 -42.56
N GLU A 56 -31.76 44.82 -43.81
CA GLU A 56 -30.69 43.95 -44.31
C GLU A 56 -29.37 44.18 -43.56
N GLN A 57 -28.97 45.45 -43.40
CA GLN A 57 -27.73 45.79 -42.67
C GLN A 57 -27.78 45.37 -41.19
N LYS A 58 -28.95 45.44 -40.54
CA LYS A 58 -29.14 44.89 -39.19
C LYS A 58 -29.07 43.36 -39.17
N GLY A 59 -29.63 42.69 -40.19
CA GLY A 59 -29.52 41.24 -40.37
C GLY A 59 -28.05 40.81 -40.53
N SER A 60 -27.30 41.50 -41.38
CA SER A 60 -25.88 41.25 -41.62
C SER A 60 -25.04 41.40 -40.35
N ILE A 61 -25.27 42.45 -39.54
CA ILE A 61 -24.56 42.66 -38.26
C ILE A 61 -24.92 41.55 -37.25
N ALA A 62 -26.19 41.10 -37.21
CA ALA A 62 -26.60 40.00 -36.32
C ALA A 62 -25.98 38.66 -36.74
N GLU A 63 -25.86 38.41 -38.05
CA GLU A 63 -25.18 37.22 -38.60
C GLU A 63 -23.67 37.25 -38.33
N GLU A 64 -23.02 38.42 -38.47
CA GLU A 64 -21.60 38.62 -38.18
C GLU A 64 -21.27 38.37 -36.70
N ILE A 65 -22.06 38.93 -35.77
CA ILE A 65 -21.94 38.66 -34.33
C ILE A 65 -22.15 37.17 -34.02
N ARG A 66 -23.09 36.50 -34.70
CA ARG A 66 -23.33 35.05 -34.54
C ARG A 66 -22.13 34.23 -35.00
N LEU A 67 -21.51 34.59 -36.12
CA LEU A 67 -20.34 33.92 -36.67
C LEU A 67 -19.08 34.16 -35.82
N GLU A 68 -18.91 35.35 -35.25
CA GLU A 68 -17.80 35.63 -34.32
C GLU A 68 -17.94 34.82 -33.02
N GLY A 69 -19.15 34.74 -32.45
CA GLY A 69 -19.44 33.88 -31.30
C GLY A 69 -19.11 32.39 -31.56
N ILE A 70 -19.55 31.86 -32.71
CA ILE A 70 -19.22 30.49 -33.14
C ILE A 70 -17.70 30.31 -33.31
N ALA A 71 -16.98 31.30 -33.85
CA ALA A 71 -15.53 31.23 -34.02
C ALA A 71 -14.78 31.18 -32.68
N ASP A 72 -15.24 31.89 -31.65
CA ASP A 72 -14.67 31.83 -30.30
C ASP A 72 -15.06 30.55 -29.55
N GLU A 73 -16.27 30.02 -29.74
CA GLU A 73 -16.63 28.66 -29.28
C GLU A 73 -15.69 27.61 -29.89
N PHE A 74 -15.40 27.68 -31.19
CA PHE A 74 -14.42 26.79 -31.83
C PHE A 74 -12.99 26.96 -31.29
N LYS A 75 -12.53 28.19 -30.99
CA LYS A 75 -11.22 28.41 -30.33
C LYS A 75 -11.18 27.76 -28.94
N ASN A 76 -12.25 27.91 -28.16
CA ASN A 76 -12.32 27.38 -26.80
C ASN A 76 -12.40 25.84 -26.80
N MET A 77 -13.22 25.25 -27.68
CA MET A 77 -13.26 23.80 -27.90
C MET A 77 -11.91 23.25 -28.40
N LYS A 78 -11.21 23.98 -29.27
CA LYS A 78 -9.87 23.58 -29.73
C LYS A 78 -8.86 23.55 -28.58
N LYS A 79 -8.79 24.60 -27.76
CA LYS A 79 -7.92 24.62 -26.56
C LYS A 79 -8.23 23.47 -25.61
N LEU A 80 -9.53 23.24 -25.33
CA LEU A 80 -9.96 22.15 -24.45
C LEU A 80 -9.50 20.77 -24.98
N ASN A 81 -9.58 20.55 -26.29
CA ASN A 81 -9.07 19.34 -26.92
C ASN A 81 -7.53 19.25 -26.86
N GLU A 82 -6.80 20.35 -27.08
CA GLU A 82 -5.33 20.38 -26.96
C GLU A 82 -4.88 20.06 -25.52
N GLU A 83 -5.55 20.62 -24.51
CA GLU A 83 -5.33 20.30 -23.09
C GLU A 83 -5.67 18.84 -22.75
N GLN A 84 -6.78 18.30 -23.28
CA GLN A 84 -7.15 16.89 -23.10
C GLN A 84 -6.14 15.93 -23.76
N VAL A 85 -5.65 16.23 -24.97
CA VAL A 85 -4.61 15.42 -25.63
C VAL A 85 -3.35 15.39 -24.75
N VAL A 86 -2.84 16.55 -24.34
CA VAL A 86 -1.65 16.63 -23.46
C VAL A 86 -1.89 15.90 -22.14
N PHE A 87 -3.08 15.95 -21.55
CA PHE A 87 -3.40 15.17 -20.35
C PHE A 87 -3.33 13.65 -20.62
N THR A 88 -3.94 13.17 -21.71
CA THR A 88 -3.93 11.73 -22.06
C THR A 88 -2.54 11.20 -22.43
N GLU A 89 -1.70 12.00 -23.08
CA GLU A 89 -0.30 11.63 -23.36
C GLU A 89 0.52 11.48 -22.08
N ASN A 90 0.33 12.39 -21.11
CA ASN A 90 0.98 12.31 -19.81
C ASN A 90 0.48 11.12 -18.97
N GLU A 91 -0.82 10.81 -18.98
CA GLU A 91 -1.37 9.60 -18.37
C GLU A 91 -0.78 8.33 -19.01
N ALA A 92 -0.73 8.26 -20.35
CA ALA A 92 -0.15 7.13 -21.08
C ALA A 92 1.35 6.95 -20.79
N ALA A 93 2.10 8.04 -20.58
CA ALA A 93 3.50 7.98 -20.15
C ALA A 93 3.65 7.40 -18.74
N LYS A 94 2.83 7.81 -17.77
CA LYS A 94 2.81 7.23 -16.42
C LYS A 94 2.51 5.73 -16.46
N VAL A 95 1.48 5.32 -17.21
CA VAL A 95 1.06 3.92 -17.31
C VAL A 95 2.17 3.04 -17.90
N LYS A 96 2.93 3.54 -18.89
CA LYS A 96 4.10 2.83 -19.44
C LYS A 96 5.21 2.65 -18.40
N GLU A 97 5.51 3.66 -17.59
CA GLU A 97 6.54 3.55 -16.55
C GLU A 97 6.09 2.66 -15.37
N MET A 98 4.81 2.70 -14.98
CA MET A 98 4.24 1.76 -14.01
C MET A 98 4.33 0.31 -14.52
N LEU A 99 4.01 0.05 -15.79
CA LEU A 99 4.21 -1.27 -16.42
C LEU A 99 5.68 -1.71 -16.41
N ARG A 100 6.61 -0.78 -16.64
CA ARG A 100 8.06 -1.06 -16.59
C ARG A 100 8.51 -1.44 -15.18
N GLN A 101 8.00 -0.75 -14.15
CA GLN A 101 8.29 -1.03 -12.75
C GLN A 101 7.69 -2.38 -12.31
N ILE A 102 6.42 -2.65 -12.63
CA ILE A 102 5.77 -3.94 -12.33
C ILE A 102 6.51 -5.11 -13.00
N THR A 103 6.95 -4.95 -14.25
CA THR A 103 7.78 -5.96 -14.94
C THR A 103 9.11 -6.21 -14.19
N GLN A 104 9.78 -5.13 -13.77
CA GLN A 104 11.05 -5.22 -13.03
C GLN A 104 10.89 -5.86 -11.63
N GLU A 105 9.80 -5.58 -10.91
CA GLU A 105 9.45 -6.24 -9.65
C GLU A 105 9.11 -7.73 -9.85
N HIS A 106 8.44 -8.07 -10.95
CA HIS A 106 8.12 -9.45 -11.29
C HIS A 106 9.38 -10.27 -11.62
N GLU A 107 10.33 -9.71 -12.36
CA GLU A 107 11.63 -10.34 -12.62
C GLU A 107 12.44 -10.54 -11.33
N GLN A 108 12.46 -9.54 -10.44
CA GLN A 108 13.15 -9.65 -9.13
C GLN A 108 12.52 -10.72 -8.23
N THR A 109 11.20 -10.77 -8.14
CA THR A 109 10.49 -11.80 -7.35
C THR A 109 10.66 -13.20 -7.94
N ALA A 110 10.62 -13.36 -9.26
CA ALA A 110 10.91 -14.63 -9.93
C ALA A 110 12.37 -15.10 -9.72
N ALA A 111 13.33 -14.18 -9.69
CA ALA A 111 14.73 -14.48 -9.36
C ALA A 111 14.90 -14.89 -7.89
N ALA A 112 14.25 -14.18 -6.96
CA ALA A 112 14.26 -14.50 -5.53
C ALA A 112 13.68 -15.89 -5.24
N ILE A 113 12.55 -16.25 -5.87
CA ILE A 113 11.92 -17.57 -5.75
C ILE A 113 12.90 -18.67 -6.18
N LYS A 114 13.52 -18.56 -7.37
CA LYS A 114 14.51 -19.53 -7.85
C LYS A 114 15.72 -19.66 -6.92
N SER A 115 16.16 -18.56 -6.31
CA SER A 115 17.23 -18.58 -5.31
C SER A 115 16.83 -19.35 -4.05
N MET A 116 15.62 -19.13 -3.54
CA MET A 116 15.08 -19.85 -2.39
C MET A 116 14.84 -21.34 -2.69
N GLU A 117 14.37 -21.69 -3.89
CA GLU A 117 14.23 -23.09 -4.33
C GLU A 117 15.59 -23.81 -4.39
N ALA A 118 16.62 -23.14 -4.91
CA ALA A 118 17.98 -23.69 -4.95
C ALA A 118 18.58 -23.84 -3.55
N GLN A 119 18.37 -22.87 -2.66
CA GLN A 119 18.81 -22.94 -1.26
C GLN A 119 18.10 -24.08 -0.51
N ALA A 120 16.76 -24.14 -0.56
CA ALA A 120 15.98 -25.16 0.12
C ALA A 120 16.33 -26.59 -0.35
N LYS A 121 16.67 -26.75 -1.64
CA LYS A 121 17.17 -28.03 -2.15
C LYS A 121 18.56 -28.37 -1.58
N SER A 122 19.49 -27.42 -1.57
CA SER A 122 20.82 -27.61 -0.97
C SER A 122 20.74 -27.96 0.53
N GLU A 123 19.81 -27.34 1.26
CA GLU A 123 19.52 -27.65 2.66
C GLU A 123 18.96 -29.08 2.80
N MET A 124 18.01 -29.50 1.96
CA MET A 124 17.52 -30.89 1.94
C MET A 124 18.64 -31.90 1.64
N ASP A 125 19.43 -31.69 0.60
CA ASP A 125 20.55 -32.56 0.23
C ASP A 125 21.56 -32.69 1.40
N SER A 126 21.80 -31.60 2.15
CA SER A 126 22.66 -31.60 3.34
C SER A 126 22.07 -32.37 4.53
N LEU A 127 20.76 -32.28 4.74
CA LEU A 127 20.04 -32.99 5.81
C LEU A 127 19.94 -34.49 5.52
N GLU A 128 19.80 -34.89 4.26
CA GLU A 128 19.83 -36.30 3.86
C GLU A 128 21.21 -36.94 4.11
N GLU A 129 22.31 -36.26 3.76
CA GLU A 129 23.65 -36.79 4.03
C GLU A 129 23.97 -36.80 5.54
N ALA A 130 23.58 -35.77 6.30
CA ALA A 130 23.69 -35.77 7.76
C ALA A 130 22.93 -36.96 8.39
N LEU A 131 21.70 -37.22 7.93
CA LEU A 131 20.91 -38.38 8.35
C LEU A 131 21.55 -39.71 7.91
N ARG A 132 22.22 -39.76 6.76
CA ARG A 132 22.95 -40.95 6.29
C ARG A 132 24.18 -41.24 7.16
N ILE A 133 24.93 -40.20 7.53
CA ILE A 133 26.09 -40.28 8.43
C ILE A 133 25.65 -40.77 9.83
N GLU A 134 24.61 -40.18 10.43
CA GLU A 134 24.12 -40.64 11.74
C GLU A 134 23.51 -42.04 11.68
N LYS A 135 22.81 -42.43 10.60
CA LYS A 135 22.39 -43.84 10.42
C LYS A 135 23.60 -44.79 10.42
N LYS A 136 24.68 -44.46 9.70
CA LYS A 136 25.92 -45.26 9.70
C LYS A 136 26.54 -45.34 11.09
N ARG A 137 26.70 -44.20 11.78
CA ARG A 137 27.24 -44.13 13.15
C ARG A 137 26.44 -44.98 14.13
N ASN A 138 25.12 -44.95 14.07
CA ASN A 138 24.25 -45.77 14.92
C ASN A 138 24.40 -47.27 14.61
N THR A 139 24.62 -47.67 13.35
CA THR A 139 24.95 -49.08 13.04
C THR A 139 26.33 -49.51 13.56
N GLU A 140 27.32 -48.61 13.56
CA GLU A 140 28.67 -48.87 14.11
C GLU A 140 28.61 -49.02 15.65
N LEU A 141 27.88 -48.14 16.34
CA LEU A 141 27.64 -48.23 17.78
C LEU A 141 26.90 -49.52 18.16
N LEU A 142 25.87 -49.93 17.40
CA LEU A 142 25.17 -51.20 17.64
C LEU A 142 26.06 -52.43 17.44
N GLN A 143 27.02 -52.38 16.51
CA GLN A 143 28.03 -53.43 16.36
C GLN A 143 29.00 -53.44 17.55
N GLN A 144 29.43 -52.27 18.02
CA GLN A 144 30.31 -52.14 19.19
C GLN A 144 29.65 -52.66 20.47
N CYS A 145 28.37 -52.33 20.72
CA CYS A 145 27.60 -52.88 21.85
C CYS A 145 27.56 -54.41 21.82
N ARG A 146 27.23 -55.01 20.67
CA ARG A 146 27.22 -56.47 20.50
C ARG A 146 28.60 -57.12 20.72
N HIS A 147 29.68 -56.45 20.32
CA HIS A 147 31.03 -56.93 20.59
C HIS A 147 31.35 -56.90 22.09
N ASN A 148 31.00 -55.81 22.78
CA ASN A 148 31.20 -55.65 24.22
C ASN A 148 30.38 -56.69 25.02
N GLU A 149 29.13 -56.96 24.65
CA GLU A 149 28.32 -58.03 25.26
C GLU A 149 28.99 -59.41 25.16
N VAL A 150 29.64 -59.72 24.03
CA VAL A 150 30.36 -60.99 23.84
C VAL A 150 31.64 -61.03 24.68
N ALA A 151 32.36 -59.92 24.81
CA ALA A 151 33.53 -59.81 25.67
C ALA A 151 33.16 -59.95 27.16
N GLU A 152 32.08 -59.31 27.61
CA GLU A 152 31.57 -59.41 28.98
C GLU A 152 31.17 -60.84 29.35
N ARG A 153 30.49 -61.55 28.43
CA ARG A 153 30.13 -62.97 28.63
C ARG A 153 31.36 -63.86 28.78
N ARG A 154 32.44 -63.61 28.01
CA ARG A 154 33.72 -64.35 28.14
C ARG A 154 34.40 -64.09 29.48
N MET A 155 34.59 -62.82 29.86
CA MET A 155 35.18 -62.46 31.16
C MET A 155 34.35 -63.04 32.33
N THR A 156 33.03 -63.11 32.19
CA THR A 156 32.15 -63.73 33.19
C THR A 156 32.38 -65.25 33.33
N GLN A 157 32.68 -65.95 32.21
CA GLN A 157 33.05 -67.37 32.22
C GLN A 157 34.44 -67.58 32.86
N GLU A 158 35.45 -66.79 32.45
CA GLU A 158 36.81 -66.83 33.00
C GLU A 158 36.82 -66.58 34.53
N ILE A 159 36.02 -65.62 35.02
CA ILE A 159 35.82 -65.36 36.46
C ILE A 159 35.17 -66.55 37.17
N GLY A 160 34.32 -67.33 36.49
CA GLY A 160 33.73 -68.56 37.01
C GLY A 160 34.76 -69.69 37.17
N GLU A 161 35.63 -69.86 36.17
CA GLU A 161 36.70 -70.86 36.18
C GLU A 161 37.77 -70.55 37.23
N MET A 162 38.23 -69.29 37.30
CA MET A 162 39.19 -68.84 38.32
C MET A 162 38.70 -69.04 39.76
N LYS A 163 37.38 -68.91 40.01
CA LYS A 163 36.80 -69.20 41.33
C LYS A 163 36.92 -70.68 41.71
N ARG A 164 36.71 -71.60 40.75
CA ARG A 164 36.88 -73.04 41.00
C ARG A 164 38.31 -73.37 41.39
N LEU A 165 39.30 -72.84 40.65
CA LEU A 165 40.72 -73.06 40.94
C LEU A 165 41.09 -72.58 42.35
N CYS A 166 40.64 -71.38 42.75
CA CYS A 166 40.84 -70.88 44.11
C CYS A 166 40.21 -71.76 45.21
N ASP A 167 39.04 -72.36 44.95
CA ASP A 167 38.38 -73.29 45.88
C ASP A 167 38.95 -74.72 45.83
N GLU A 168 39.77 -75.06 44.83
CA GLU A 168 40.49 -76.33 44.71
C GLU A 168 41.87 -76.21 45.40
N GLU A 169 42.64 -75.14 45.14
CA GLU A 169 43.87 -74.76 45.87
C GLU A 169 43.65 -74.71 47.39
N ARG A 170 42.54 -74.10 47.85
CA ARG A 170 42.19 -74.02 49.27
C ARG A 170 42.02 -75.38 49.95
N LYS A 171 41.58 -76.41 49.23
CA LYS A 171 41.40 -77.76 49.79
C LYS A 171 42.76 -78.46 49.96
N GLU A 172 43.66 -78.28 49.01
CA GLU A 172 45.00 -78.86 49.09
C GLU A 172 45.85 -78.18 50.17
N LEU A 173 45.68 -76.87 50.38
CA LEU A 173 46.33 -76.15 51.49
C LEU A 173 45.92 -76.71 52.87
N VAL A 174 44.61 -76.92 53.11
CA VAL A 174 44.11 -77.56 54.35
C VAL A 174 44.64 -78.99 54.52
N ARG A 175 44.78 -79.74 53.43
CA ARG A 175 45.37 -81.09 53.43
C ARG A 175 46.86 -81.08 53.78
N LEU A 176 47.62 -80.07 53.32
CA LEU A 176 49.04 -79.91 53.65
C LEU A 176 49.25 -79.47 55.10
N GLU A 177 48.39 -78.60 55.64
CA GLU A 177 48.43 -78.24 57.07
C GLU A 177 48.19 -79.47 57.97
N ALA A 178 47.23 -80.32 57.61
CA ALA A 178 46.97 -81.57 58.33
C ALA A 178 48.14 -82.59 58.25
N MET A 179 49.00 -82.52 57.22
CA MET A 179 50.23 -83.33 57.14
C MET A 179 51.35 -82.77 58.02
N ARG A 180 51.51 -81.45 58.10
CA ARG A 180 52.54 -80.78 58.91
C ARG A 180 52.42 -81.15 60.39
N ASP A 181 51.20 -81.10 60.92
CA ASP A 181 50.95 -81.25 62.36
C ASP A 181 51.05 -82.70 62.86
N GLY A 182 51.26 -83.68 61.95
CA GLY A 182 51.57 -85.07 62.27
C GLY A 182 53.05 -85.38 62.51
N SER A 183 53.97 -84.44 62.27
CA SER A 183 55.42 -84.68 62.19
C SER A 183 56.19 -84.37 63.49
N ALA A 184 55.65 -84.75 64.65
CA ALA A 184 56.17 -84.36 65.97
C ALA A 184 57.12 -85.39 66.65
N TYR A 185 57.62 -86.40 65.94
CA TYR A 185 58.26 -87.58 66.56
C TYR A 185 59.80 -87.63 66.51
N GLU A 186 60.47 -86.70 65.80
CA GLU A 186 61.93 -86.80 65.55
C GLU A 186 62.81 -85.95 66.49
N HIS A 187 62.22 -85.17 67.41
CA HIS A 187 62.98 -84.23 68.25
C HIS A 187 63.52 -84.82 69.58
N GLU A 188 63.14 -86.06 69.93
CA GLU A 188 63.41 -86.63 71.26
C GLU A 188 64.77 -87.35 71.39
N GLN A 189 65.40 -87.77 70.28
CA GLN A 189 66.63 -88.58 70.33
C GLN A 189 67.91 -87.80 70.70
N TYR A 190 67.92 -86.47 70.61
CA TYR A 190 69.14 -85.66 70.76
C TYR A 190 69.63 -85.46 72.22
N MET A 191 68.84 -85.86 73.23
CA MET A 191 69.14 -85.54 74.64
C MET A 191 70.10 -86.52 75.34
N ASN A 192 70.37 -87.70 74.77
CA ASN A 192 71.00 -88.81 75.50
C ASN A 192 72.55 -88.80 75.52
N GLU A 193 73.22 -88.12 74.59
CA GLU A 193 74.70 -88.17 74.48
C GLU A 193 75.44 -87.31 75.53
N LYS A 194 74.71 -86.53 76.33
CA LYS A 194 75.26 -85.52 77.26
C LYS A 194 75.98 -86.09 78.49
N GLY A 195 75.85 -87.38 78.77
CA GLY A 195 76.20 -87.98 80.08
C GLY A 195 77.68 -88.32 80.31
N GLU A 196 78.45 -88.68 79.26
CA GLU A 196 79.74 -89.37 79.47
C GLU A 196 80.93 -88.43 79.76
N LEU A 197 80.87 -87.18 79.29
CA LEU A 197 81.99 -86.22 79.38
C LEU A 197 82.26 -85.75 80.82
N VAL A 198 81.26 -85.80 81.71
CA VAL A 198 81.32 -85.18 83.05
C VAL A 198 82.41 -85.78 83.95
N ARG A 199 82.68 -87.09 83.85
CA ARG A 199 83.62 -87.80 84.75
C ARG A 199 85.09 -87.54 84.46
N ARG A 200 85.43 -86.87 83.36
CA ARG A 200 86.83 -86.55 82.98
C ARG A 200 87.33 -85.22 83.56
N LEU A 201 86.44 -84.49 84.25
CA LEU A 201 86.63 -83.11 84.72
C LEU A 201 87.29 -83.04 86.11
N GLU A 202 87.19 -84.11 86.91
CA GLU A 202 87.60 -84.12 88.33
C GLU A 202 89.12 -83.94 88.53
N MET A 203 89.96 -84.66 87.78
CA MET A 203 91.42 -84.69 87.99
C MET A 203 92.18 -83.50 87.38
N LEU A 204 91.51 -82.60 86.66
CA LEU A 204 92.12 -81.36 86.18
C LEU A 204 92.06 -80.23 87.22
N LYS A 205 91.20 -80.35 88.24
CA LYS A 205 90.86 -79.26 89.19
C LYS A 205 92.07 -78.65 89.90
N ASP A 206 93.01 -79.47 90.35
CA ASP A 206 94.15 -79.00 91.17
C ASP A 206 95.25 -78.30 90.34
N GLN A 207 95.27 -78.49 89.01
CA GLN A 207 96.01 -77.60 88.10
C GLN A 207 95.15 -76.43 87.62
N ASN A 208 93.82 -76.60 87.60
CA ASN A 208 92.89 -75.57 87.21
C ASN A 208 92.86 -74.41 88.21
N GLU A 209 93.11 -74.60 89.51
CA GLU A 209 93.00 -73.51 90.51
C GLU A 209 93.89 -72.29 90.20
N LYS A 210 95.11 -72.49 89.70
CA LYS A 210 96.01 -71.39 89.27
C LYS A 210 95.73 -70.87 87.86
N TYR A 211 95.07 -71.67 87.02
CA TYR A 211 94.44 -71.13 85.82
C TYR A 211 93.14 -70.41 86.15
N SER A 212 92.47 -70.69 87.28
CA SER A 212 91.15 -70.18 87.66
C SER A 212 91.15 -68.68 87.92
N GLU A 213 92.23 -68.11 88.45
CA GLU A 213 92.34 -66.65 88.60
C GLU A 213 92.44 -65.95 87.22
N SER A 214 93.17 -66.55 86.27
CA SER A 214 93.26 -66.04 84.89
C SER A 214 92.00 -66.36 84.07
N ILE A 215 91.38 -67.51 84.30
CA ILE A 215 90.14 -67.96 83.66
C ILE A 215 88.97 -67.13 84.18
N THR A 216 88.85 -66.82 85.47
CA THR A 216 87.80 -65.93 85.98
C THR A 216 87.95 -64.49 85.48
N GLU A 217 89.18 -64.01 85.23
CA GLU A 217 89.38 -62.72 84.54
C GLU A 217 89.00 -62.80 83.05
N VAL A 218 89.34 -63.90 82.35
CA VAL A 218 88.96 -64.15 80.95
C VAL A 218 87.46 -64.47 80.79
N GLU A 219 86.83 -65.10 81.77
CA GLU A 219 85.40 -65.40 81.85
C GLU A 219 84.64 -64.14 82.18
N SER A 220 85.08 -63.34 83.16
CA SER A 220 84.48 -62.02 83.41
C SER A 220 84.57 -61.11 82.17
N ASN A 221 85.66 -61.18 81.40
CA ASN A 221 85.79 -60.46 80.14
C ASN A 221 84.97 -61.07 78.99
N ASN A 222 84.83 -62.40 78.91
CA ASN A 222 83.93 -63.08 77.97
C ASN A 222 82.46 -62.89 78.32
N GLU A 223 82.12 -62.74 79.60
CA GLU A 223 80.77 -62.49 80.10
C GLU A 223 80.40 -61.04 79.80
N LYS A 224 81.27 -60.06 80.10
CA LYS A 224 81.15 -58.68 79.61
C LYS A 224 81.11 -58.58 78.09
N ALA A 225 81.74 -59.50 77.35
CA ALA A 225 81.63 -59.58 75.90
C ALA A 225 80.29 -60.17 75.45
N ARG A 226 79.80 -61.23 76.10
CA ARG A 226 78.48 -61.84 75.87
C ARG A 226 77.35 -60.87 76.23
N GLU A 227 77.46 -60.12 77.32
CA GLU A 227 76.57 -59.03 77.69
C GLU A 227 76.55 -57.97 76.58
N LYS A 228 77.71 -57.51 76.09
CA LYS A 228 77.78 -56.58 74.96
C LYS A 228 77.18 -57.15 73.67
N TYR A 229 77.41 -58.42 73.35
CA TYR A 229 76.81 -59.07 72.18
C TYR A 229 75.30 -59.30 72.34
N ASN A 230 74.82 -59.59 73.55
CA ASN A 230 73.40 -59.71 73.87
C ASN A 230 72.71 -58.34 73.82
N GLU A 231 73.27 -57.31 74.43
CA GLU A 231 72.84 -55.91 74.26
C GLU A 231 72.81 -55.51 72.79
N GLN A 232 73.82 -55.91 72.00
CA GLN A 232 73.89 -55.60 70.58
C GLN A 232 72.85 -56.38 69.78
N ALA A 233 72.58 -57.64 70.12
CA ALA A 233 71.49 -58.44 69.56
C ALA A 233 70.11 -57.88 69.94
N GLU A 234 69.91 -57.38 71.16
CA GLU A 234 68.70 -56.66 71.56
C GLU A 234 68.58 -55.32 70.84
N LYS A 235 69.68 -54.57 70.63
CA LYS A 235 69.66 -53.36 69.79
C LYS A 235 69.28 -53.69 68.35
N PHE A 236 69.80 -54.78 67.77
CA PHE A 236 69.38 -55.27 66.45
C PHE A 236 67.90 -55.72 66.43
N ARG A 237 67.42 -56.41 67.47
CA ARG A 237 66.01 -56.82 67.60
C ARG A 237 65.07 -55.61 67.70
N ASN A 238 65.39 -54.66 68.57
CA ASN A 238 64.65 -53.41 68.74
C ASN A 238 64.63 -52.58 67.44
N MET A 239 65.75 -52.53 66.70
CA MET A 239 65.77 -51.93 65.36
C MET A 239 64.92 -52.72 64.36
N GLY A 240 64.89 -54.05 64.42
CA GLY A 240 63.98 -54.89 63.63
C GLY A 240 62.50 -54.56 63.91
N ASP A 241 62.11 -54.54 65.19
CA ASP A 241 60.76 -54.18 65.62
C ASP A 241 60.39 -52.72 65.27
N GLN A 242 61.39 -51.83 65.18
CA GLN A 242 61.22 -50.46 64.68
C GLN A 242 61.05 -50.42 63.16
N VAL A 243 61.80 -51.22 62.40
CA VAL A 243 61.66 -51.36 60.94
C VAL A 243 60.29 -51.97 60.57
N PHE A 244 59.82 -52.98 61.29
CA PHE A 244 58.45 -53.50 61.11
C PHE A 244 57.38 -52.42 61.38
N ARG A 245 57.49 -51.68 62.49
CA ARG A 245 56.59 -50.55 62.78
C ARG A 245 56.63 -49.46 61.69
N LEU A 246 57.80 -49.16 61.13
CA LEU A 246 57.94 -48.22 60.01
C LEU A 246 57.35 -48.76 58.70
N MET A 247 57.46 -50.08 58.43
CA MET A 247 56.83 -50.70 57.27
C MET A 247 55.30 -50.69 57.37
N ASP A 248 54.72 -50.97 58.54
CA ASP A 248 53.26 -50.88 58.74
C ASP A 248 52.76 -49.43 58.68
N GLN A 249 53.49 -48.47 59.23
CA GLN A 249 53.19 -47.04 59.05
C GLN A 249 53.24 -46.64 57.57
N LEU A 250 54.27 -47.05 56.83
CA LEU A 250 54.40 -46.81 55.40
C LEU A 250 53.24 -47.44 54.62
N ARG A 251 52.84 -48.67 54.96
CA ARG A 251 51.70 -49.38 54.35
C ARG A 251 50.38 -48.66 54.60
N MET A 252 50.16 -48.14 55.80
CA MET A 252 48.99 -47.32 56.14
C MET A 252 48.98 -46.00 55.35
N VAL A 253 50.12 -45.29 55.28
CA VAL A 253 50.25 -44.05 54.51
C VAL A 253 50.04 -44.29 53.00
N GLN A 254 50.51 -45.41 52.45
CA GLN A 254 50.25 -45.80 51.05
C GLN A 254 48.75 -46.08 50.81
N LEU A 255 48.07 -46.74 51.75
CA LEU A 255 46.64 -47.06 51.66
C LEU A 255 45.79 -45.77 51.78
N GLU A 256 46.14 -44.86 52.68
CA GLU A 256 45.55 -43.52 52.73
C GLU A 256 45.79 -42.74 51.45
N ARG A 257 47.01 -42.74 50.91
CA ARG A 257 47.34 -42.05 49.66
C ARG A 257 46.49 -42.59 48.51
N ARG A 258 46.27 -43.91 48.42
CA ARG A 258 45.38 -44.51 47.42
C ARG A 258 43.93 -44.01 47.59
N LYS A 259 43.36 -44.07 48.79
CA LYS A 259 42.01 -43.53 49.09
C LYS A 259 41.87 -42.05 48.74
N ARG A 260 42.91 -41.23 49.00
CA ARG A 260 42.93 -39.80 48.62
C ARG A 260 42.95 -39.62 47.10
N ILE A 261 43.73 -40.41 46.36
CA ILE A 261 43.77 -40.39 44.88
C ILE A 261 42.42 -40.81 44.29
N GLU A 262 41.79 -41.86 44.82
CA GLU A 262 40.46 -42.34 44.41
C GLU A 262 39.40 -41.26 44.64
N SER A 263 39.37 -40.64 45.84
CA SER A 263 38.46 -39.54 46.15
C SER A 263 38.67 -38.30 45.27
N VAL A 264 39.92 -37.96 44.92
CA VAL A 264 40.23 -36.88 43.97
C VAL A 264 39.78 -37.23 42.55
N SER A 265 39.94 -38.49 42.11
CA SER A 265 39.45 -38.96 40.81
C SER A 265 37.92 -38.88 40.71
N GLU A 266 37.19 -39.29 41.75
CA GLU A 266 35.75 -39.12 41.82
C GLU A 266 35.32 -37.64 41.81
N ARG A 267 35.97 -36.80 42.62
CA ARG A 267 35.67 -35.35 42.66
C ARG A 267 35.89 -34.71 41.29
N ARG A 268 36.94 -35.10 40.57
CA ARG A 268 37.19 -34.63 39.20
C ARG A 268 36.08 -35.06 38.26
N LYS A 269 35.73 -36.36 38.20
CA LYS A 269 34.61 -36.84 37.37
C LYS A 269 33.28 -36.12 37.65
N ARG A 270 33.02 -35.76 38.92
CA ARG A 270 31.84 -34.96 39.31
C ARG A 270 31.95 -33.50 38.84
N ALA A 271 33.12 -32.88 38.92
CA ALA A 271 33.37 -31.55 38.36
C ALA A 271 33.21 -31.55 36.83
N ASP A 272 33.87 -32.47 36.13
CA ASP A 272 33.77 -32.64 34.68
C ASP A 272 32.30 -32.80 34.24
N HIS A 273 31.49 -33.56 34.99
CA HIS A 273 30.06 -33.73 34.72
C HIS A 273 29.24 -32.46 34.98
N LEU A 274 29.53 -31.71 36.06
CA LEU A 274 28.86 -30.45 36.38
C LEU A 274 29.22 -29.34 35.39
N GLU A 275 30.47 -29.28 34.91
CA GLU A 275 30.89 -28.34 33.86
C GLU A 275 30.13 -28.61 32.54
N ASN A 276 30.02 -29.87 32.13
CA ASN A 276 29.23 -30.27 30.97
C ASN A 276 27.74 -29.93 31.14
N ALA A 277 27.14 -30.19 32.31
CA ALA A 277 25.75 -29.84 32.59
C ALA A 277 25.51 -28.32 32.62
N ASN A 278 26.47 -27.54 33.13
CA ASN A 278 26.42 -26.08 33.14
C ASN A 278 26.54 -25.51 31.72
N ALA A 279 27.46 -26.02 30.91
CA ALA A 279 27.61 -25.63 29.50
C ALA A 279 26.31 -25.89 28.71
N GLN A 280 25.71 -27.08 28.85
CA GLN A 280 24.41 -27.39 28.23
C GLN A 280 23.28 -26.47 28.72
N SER A 281 23.31 -26.06 29.99
CA SER A 281 22.33 -25.14 30.57
C SER A 281 22.48 -23.72 30.00
N LEU A 282 23.72 -23.23 29.86
CA LEU A 282 24.03 -21.95 29.22
C LEU A 282 23.58 -21.93 27.74
N THR A 283 23.84 -22.99 26.97
CA THR A 283 23.36 -23.09 25.58
C THR A 283 21.82 -23.05 25.51
N ARG A 284 21.11 -23.71 26.43
CA ARG A 284 19.64 -23.65 26.50
C ARG A 284 19.12 -22.26 26.83
N ILE A 285 19.72 -21.59 27.82
CA ILE A 285 19.38 -20.20 28.20
C ILE A 285 19.59 -19.25 27.01
N GLN A 286 20.67 -19.43 26.24
CA GLN A 286 20.95 -18.62 25.06
C GLN A 286 19.89 -18.83 23.95
N ILE A 287 19.55 -20.08 23.63
CA ILE A 287 18.48 -20.41 22.67
C ILE A 287 17.12 -19.85 23.14
N GLU A 288 16.80 -19.93 24.43
CA GLU A 288 15.57 -19.37 25.00
C GLU A 288 15.56 -17.83 24.93
N HIS A 289 16.71 -17.17 25.12
CA HIS A 289 16.85 -15.73 24.99
C HIS A 289 16.69 -15.25 23.54
N GLU A 290 17.23 -15.99 22.56
CA GLU A 290 17.07 -15.73 21.13
C GLU A 290 15.61 -15.97 20.70
N ALA A 291 14.98 -17.06 21.14
CA ALA A 291 13.57 -17.34 20.90
C ALA A 291 12.66 -16.25 21.49
N ARG A 292 12.98 -15.75 22.69
CA ARG A 292 12.27 -14.65 23.33
C ARG A 292 12.40 -13.33 22.55
N GLN A 293 13.60 -12.96 22.12
CA GLN A 293 13.81 -11.75 21.30
C GLN A 293 13.02 -11.83 19.99
N ASN A 294 13.00 -13.00 19.33
CA ASN A 294 12.18 -13.24 18.14
C ASN A 294 10.68 -13.10 18.43
N ALA A 295 10.19 -13.61 19.56
CA ALA A 295 8.80 -13.46 19.98
C ALA A 295 8.42 -11.99 20.28
N GLU A 296 9.28 -11.24 20.99
CA GLU A 296 9.06 -9.81 21.28
C GLU A 296 9.10 -8.97 19.98
N ALA A 297 9.97 -9.30 19.03
CA ALA A 297 10.00 -8.67 17.71
C ALA A 297 8.75 -8.99 16.87
N ALA A 298 8.25 -10.23 16.91
CA ALA A 298 7.00 -10.62 16.26
C ALA A 298 5.79 -9.91 16.87
N LEU A 299 5.73 -9.77 18.20
CA LEU A 299 4.65 -9.08 18.90
C LEU A 299 4.62 -7.58 18.55
N ARG A 300 5.79 -6.90 18.52
CA ARG A 300 5.89 -5.51 18.04
C ARG A 300 5.40 -5.34 16.59
N LYS A 301 5.69 -6.30 15.70
CA LYS A 301 5.17 -6.30 14.32
C LYS A 301 3.65 -6.47 14.29
N ALA A 302 3.11 -7.39 15.10
CA ALA A 302 1.66 -7.59 15.22
C ALA A 302 0.94 -6.33 15.75
N GLU A 303 1.47 -5.66 16.77
CA GLU A 303 0.93 -4.39 17.28
C GLU A 303 0.94 -3.27 16.23
N GLN A 304 1.99 -3.17 15.41
CA GLN A 304 2.06 -2.20 14.32
C GLN A 304 0.97 -2.47 13.27
N VAL A 305 0.77 -3.73 12.87
CA VAL A 305 -0.30 -4.13 11.95
C VAL A 305 -1.69 -3.86 12.55
N LEU A 306 -1.92 -4.20 13.81
CA LEU A 306 -3.19 -3.98 14.51
C LEU A 306 -3.52 -2.49 14.61
N ASN A 307 -2.52 -1.63 14.85
CA ASN A 307 -2.71 -0.18 14.84
C ASN A 307 -2.96 0.40 13.42
N LEU A 308 -2.37 -0.17 12.37
CA LEU A 308 -2.70 0.19 10.98
C LEU A 308 -4.13 -0.24 10.60
N LEU A 309 -4.56 -1.44 11.01
CA LEU A 309 -5.93 -1.92 10.82
C LEU A 309 -6.94 -1.03 11.54
N ARG A 310 -6.69 -0.64 12.79
CA ARG A 310 -7.53 0.32 13.54
C ARG A 310 -7.63 1.68 12.85
N LYS A 311 -6.56 2.16 12.22
CA LYS A 311 -6.60 3.40 11.41
C LYS A 311 -7.44 3.24 10.14
N LYS A 312 -7.24 2.15 9.39
CA LYS A 312 -8.07 1.85 8.21
C LYS A 312 -9.55 1.68 8.57
N GLN A 313 -9.86 1.02 9.67
CA GLN A 313 -11.24 0.88 10.14
C GLN A 313 -11.92 2.23 10.40
N ARG A 314 -11.27 3.15 11.12
CA ARG A 314 -11.82 4.51 11.34
C ARG A 314 -12.03 5.28 10.03
N SER A 315 -11.09 5.20 9.10
CA SER A 315 -11.23 5.83 7.78
C SER A 315 -12.37 5.21 6.96
N LEU A 316 -12.64 3.91 7.11
CA LEU A 316 -13.81 3.25 6.51
C LEU A 316 -15.11 3.66 7.20
N GLU A 317 -15.13 3.85 8.52
CA GLU A 317 -16.28 4.36 9.28
C GLU A 317 -16.59 5.83 8.91
N GLU A 318 -15.58 6.67 8.74
CA GLU A 318 -15.68 8.06 8.26
C GLU A 318 -16.17 8.15 6.81
N THR A 319 -15.62 7.34 5.90
CA THR A 319 -16.08 7.31 4.49
C THR A 319 -17.49 6.71 4.37
N HIS A 320 -17.84 5.69 5.15
CA HIS A 320 -19.20 5.13 5.18
C HIS A 320 -20.23 6.14 5.71
N THR A 321 -19.94 6.85 6.82
CA THR A 321 -20.86 7.87 7.35
C THR A 321 -21.01 9.07 6.40
N MET A 322 -19.97 9.43 5.64
CA MET A 322 -20.10 10.41 4.55
C MET A 322 -20.93 9.88 3.38
N ALA A 323 -20.76 8.62 2.97
CA ALA A 323 -21.56 8.00 1.91
C ALA A 323 -23.05 7.94 2.28
N VAL A 324 -23.39 7.59 3.53
CA VAL A 324 -24.77 7.59 4.04
C VAL A 324 -25.38 8.99 3.99
N ARG A 325 -24.65 10.05 4.37
CA ARG A 325 -25.13 11.44 4.23
C ARG A 325 -25.39 11.86 2.78
N VAL A 326 -24.55 11.40 1.85
CA VAL A 326 -24.75 11.65 0.41
C VAL A 326 -25.99 10.89 -0.07
N GLN A 327 -26.15 9.62 0.31
CA GLN A 327 -27.35 8.82 0.00
C GLN A 327 -28.62 9.50 0.51
N GLU A 328 -28.70 9.85 1.80
CA GLU A 328 -29.84 10.56 2.38
C GLU A 328 -30.17 11.86 1.62
N LYS A 329 -29.15 12.61 1.17
CA LYS A 329 -29.37 13.81 0.37
C LYS A 329 -29.97 13.45 -0.99
N THR A 330 -29.37 12.49 -1.71
CA THR A 330 -29.89 12.06 -3.02
C THR A 330 -31.30 11.48 -2.95
N GLU A 331 -31.67 10.81 -1.85
CA GLU A 331 -33.03 10.31 -1.62
C GLU A 331 -34.03 11.45 -1.38
N ARG A 332 -33.64 12.50 -0.63
CA ARG A 332 -34.45 13.72 -0.45
C ARG A 332 -34.62 14.47 -1.78
N ASP A 333 -33.53 14.68 -2.52
CA ASP A 333 -33.53 15.37 -3.81
C ASP A 333 -34.38 14.58 -4.83
N ALA A 334 -34.29 13.24 -4.85
CA ALA A 334 -35.12 12.37 -5.69
C ALA A 334 -36.60 12.33 -5.27
N SER A 335 -36.92 12.45 -3.98
CA SER A 335 -38.30 12.60 -3.51
C SER A 335 -38.90 13.92 -4.02
N GLN A 336 -38.19 15.04 -3.85
CA GLN A 336 -38.63 16.34 -4.36
C GLN A 336 -38.85 16.33 -5.88
N LEU A 337 -38.00 15.61 -6.64
CA LEU A 337 -38.21 15.42 -8.08
C LEU A 337 -39.45 14.58 -8.40
N ARG A 338 -39.80 13.57 -7.60
CA ARG A 338 -41.07 12.82 -7.74
C ARG A 338 -42.30 13.66 -7.37
N ASP A 339 -42.21 14.48 -6.33
CA ASP A 339 -43.28 15.38 -5.91
C ASP A 339 -43.54 16.45 -6.99
N ASN A 340 -42.47 17.03 -7.55
CA ASN A 340 -42.56 17.94 -8.69
C ASN A 340 -43.10 17.25 -9.96
N LEU A 341 -42.66 16.01 -10.25
CA LEU A 341 -43.16 15.23 -11.39
C LEU A 341 -44.66 14.95 -11.25
N THR A 342 -45.13 14.51 -10.09
CA THR A 342 -46.56 14.23 -9.86
C THR A 342 -47.41 15.49 -9.89
N ALA A 343 -46.91 16.63 -9.40
CA ALA A 343 -47.56 17.93 -9.56
C ALA A 343 -47.67 18.36 -11.04
N LEU A 344 -46.61 18.18 -11.83
CA LEU A 344 -46.61 18.45 -13.27
C LEU A 344 -47.53 17.49 -14.05
N THR A 345 -47.52 16.20 -13.74
CA THR A 345 -48.44 15.22 -14.32
C THR A 345 -49.90 15.57 -14.02
N THR A 346 -50.22 15.94 -12.77
CA THR A 346 -51.57 16.37 -12.38
C THR A 346 -52.00 17.63 -13.12
N ARG A 347 -51.09 18.61 -13.27
CA ARG A 347 -51.35 19.83 -14.05
C ARG A 347 -51.56 19.54 -15.54
N ASN A 348 -50.76 18.64 -16.11
CA ASN A 348 -50.91 18.23 -17.51
C ASN A 348 -52.23 17.47 -17.72
N GLN A 349 -52.63 16.59 -16.79
CA GLN A 349 -53.92 15.89 -16.85
C GLN A 349 -55.09 16.88 -16.83
N TYR A 350 -55.04 17.91 -15.97
CA TYR A 350 -56.03 18.98 -15.96
C TYR A 350 -56.07 19.78 -17.27
N LEU A 351 -54.90 20.05 -17.87
CA LEU A 351 -54.83 20.76 -19.16
C LEU A 351 -55.34 19.91 -20.33
N ILE A 352 -55.06 18.60 -20.34
CA ILE A 352 -55.59 17.63 -21.32
C ILE A 352 -57.11 17.61 -21.23
N ASN A 353 -57.68 17.29 -20.05
CA ASN A 353 -59.13 17.25 -19.85
C ASN A 353 -59.82 18.58 -20.24
N ARG A 354 -59.14 19.72 -20.10
CA ARG A 354 -59.64 21.03 -20.52
C ARG A 354 -59.56 21.23 -22.05
N VAL A 355 -58.52 20.76 -22.71
CA VAL A 355 -58.41 20.77 -24.18
C VAL A 355 -59.47 19.85 -24.78
N ASP A 356 -59.63 18.64 -24.25
CA ASP A 356 -60.61 17.66 -24.71
C ASP A 356 -62.03 18.26 -24.66
N GLY A 357 -62.42 18.88 -23.53
CA GLY A 357 -63.71 19.59 -23.42
C GLY A 357 -63.83 20.80 -24.36
N GLN A 358 -62.73 21.48 -24.69
CA GLN A 358 -62.73 22.54 -25.71
C GLN A 358 -62.83 21.99 -27.14
N GLU A 359 -62.38 20.76 -27.41
CA GLU A 359 -62.62 20.07 -28.68
C GLU A 359 -64.06 19.55 -28.80
N GLU A 360 -64.67 19.10 -27.70
CA GLU A 360 -66.11 18.78 -27.62
C GLU A 360 -66.96 20.04 -27.90
N ASP A 361 -66.71 21.16 -27.20
CA ASP A 361 -67.35 22.46 -27.45
C ASP A 361 -67.15 22.92 -28.91
N SER A 362 -65.92 22.82 -29.42
CA SER A 362 -65.60 23.17 -30.82
C SER A 362 -66.38 22.31 -31.82
N SER A 363 -66.56 21.02 -31.52
CA SER A 363 -67.29 20.08 -32.37
C SER A 363 -68.80 20.33 -32.34
N ALA A 364 -69.35 20.62 -31.17
CA ALA A 364 -70.75 21.04 -31.02
C ALA A 364 -71.02 22.37 -31.76
N LEU A 365 -70.11 23.35 -31.67
CA LEU A 365 -70.20 24.61 -32.42
C LEU A 365 -70.09 24.39 -33.94
N LYS A 366 -69.18 23.54 -34.41
CA LYS A 366 -69.09 23.16 -35.84
C LYS A 366 -70.38 22.51 -36.34
N GLN A 367 -70.97 21.61 -35.56
CA GLN A 367 -72.28 21.01 -35.90
C GLN A 367 -73.37 22.08 -35.95
N ARG A 368 -73.44 22.98 -34.96
CA ARG A 368 -74.42 24.08 -34.93
C ARG A 368 -74.28 25.05 -36.11
N ILE A 369 -73.05 25.28 -36.57
CA ILE A 369 -72.75 26.04 -37.78
C ILE A 369 -73.23 25.29 -39.03
N ALA A 370 -73.02 23.97 -39.13
CA ALA A 370 -73.54 23.16 -40.24
C ALA A 370 -75.08 23.12 -40.27
N GLU A 371 -75.74 23.01 -39.12
CA GLU A 371 -77.20 23.07 -38.95
C GLU A 371 -77.75 24.42 -39.46
N THR A 372 -77.22 25.54 -38.95
CA THR A 372 -77.64 26.88 -39.34
C THR A 372 -77.26 27.23 -40.79
N GLN A 373 -76.20 26.67 -41.35
CA GLN A 373 -75.89 26.77 -42.79
C GLN A 373 -76.92 26.02 -43.65
N GLN A 374 -77.41 24.85 -43.22
CA GLN A 374 -78.51 24.16 -43.92
C GLN A 374 -79.84 24.91 -43.81
N GLU A 375 -80.13 25.53 -42.67
CA GLU A 375 -81.29 26.41 -42.50
C GLU A 375 -81.20 27.64 -43.41
N LEU A 376 -80.05 28.31 -43.47
CA LEU A 376 -79.79 29.41 -44.40
C LEU A 376 -79.87 28.99 -45.88
N TYR A 377 -79.45 27.77 -46.22
CA TYR A 377 -79.59 27.24 -47.58
C TYR A 377 -81.06 27.04 -47.95
N LYS A 378 -81.86 26.43 -47.05
CA LYS A 378 -83.31 26.29 -47.22
C LYS A 378 -84.00 27.65 -47.33
N LEU A 379 -83.67 28.59 -46.45
CA LEU A 379 -84.20 29.97 -46.49
C LEU A 379 -83.87 30.68 -47.82
N ARG A 380 -82.67 30.48 -48.37
CA ARG A 380 -82.29 31.00 -49.70
C ARG A 380 -83.03 30.31 -50.85
N GLN A 381 -83.35 29.02 -50.73
CA GLN A 381 -84.24 28.35 -51.70
C GLN A 381 -85.66 28.93 -51.62
N THR A 382 -86.24 29.07 -50.43
CA THR A 382 -87.58 29.66 -50.27
C THR A 382 -87.63 31.14 -50.68
N ASP A 383 -86.59 31.94 -50.42
CA ASP A 383 -86.50 33.33 -50.91
C ASP A 383 -86.45 33.36 -52.45
N LYS A 384 -85.70 32.44 -53.08
CA LYS A 384 -85.67 32.33 -54.54
C LYS A 384 -87.02 31.87 -55.12
N GLU A 385 -87.71 30.95 -54.47
CA GLU A 385 -89.05 30.50 -54.86
C GLU A 385 -90.09 31.62 -54.70
N LEU A 386 -90.07 32.33 -53.57
CA LEU A 386 -90.93 33.49 -53.31
C LEU A 386 -90.67 34.64 -54.28
N ARG A 387 -89.41 34.94 -54.63
CA ARG A 387 -89.08 35.91 -55.70
C ARG A 387 -89.57 35.45 -57.06
N GLY A 388 -89.53 34.15 -57.36
CA GLY A 388 -90.10 33.60 -58.58
C GLY A 388 -91.62 33.74 -58.63
N GLN A 389 -92.30 33.51 -57.50
CA GLN A 389 -93.74 33.75 -57.37
C GLN A 389 -94.09 35.23 -57.43
N LEU A 390 -93.28 36.10 -56.82
CA LEU A 390 -93.42 37.55 -56.89
C LEU A 390 -93.30 38.02 -58.34
N LEU A 391 -92.27 37.59 -59.08
CA LEU A 391 -92.06 38.00 -60.47
C LEU A 391 -93.18 37.50 -61.39
N VAL A 392 -93.71 36.29 -61.19
CA VAL A 392 -94.92 35.82 -61.89
C VAL A 392 -96.18 36.64 -61.51
N SER A 393 -96.25 37.15 -60.27
CA SER A 393 -97.32 38.06 -59.84
C SER A 393 -97.14 39.47 -60.40
N GLU A 394 -95.90 39.96 -60.54
CA GLU A 394 -95.55 41.24 -61.17
C GLU A 394 -95.82 41.20 -62.68
N ASP A 395 -95.50 40.09 -63.36
CA ASP A 395 -95.88 39.82 -64.76
C ASP A 395 -97.42 39.80 -64.91
N ALA A 396 -98.15 39.15 -64.00
CA ALA A 396 -99.61 39.13 -64.01
C ALA A 396 -100.23 40.51 -63.68
N GLU A 397 -99.64 41.27 -62.75
CA GLU A 397 -100.02 42.67 -62.50
C GLU A 397 -99.67 43.57 -63.71
N ALA A 398 -98.62 43.26 -64.47
CA ALA A 398 -98.27 43.97 -65.70
C ALA A 398 -99.22 43.64 -66.86
N GLU A 399 -99.64 42.38 -67.03
CA GLU A 399 -100.71 42.00 -67.97
C GLU A 399 -102.05 42.66 -67.60
N LEU A 400 -102.44 42.60 -66.32
CA LEU A 400 -103.63 43.29 -65.82
C LEU A 400 -103.50 44.82 -65.97
N SER A 401 -102.33 45.39 -65.76
CA SER A 401 -102.07 46.83 -65.98
C SER A 401 -102.08 47.19 -67.46
N ALA A 402 -101.70 46.28 -68.37
CA ALA A 402 -101.80 46.48 -69.81
C ALA A 402 -103.25 46.40 -70.30
N ASP A 403 -104.06 45.48 -69.78
CA ASP A 403 -105.51 45.46 -70.05
C ASP A 403 -106.23 46.64 -69.38
N ILE A 404 -105.83 47.08 -68.18
CA ILE A 404 -106.29 48.35 -67.58
C ILE A 404 -105.86 49.55 -68.45
N ALA A 405 -104.64 49.57 -69.01
CA ALA A 405 -104.18 50.65 -69.89
C ALA A 405 -104.94 50.66 -71.23
N LYS A 406 -105.36 49.49 -71.72
CA LYS A 406 -106.17 49.31 -72.93
C LYS A 406 -107.63 49.69 -72.72
N LEU A 407 -108.23 49.30 -71.60
CA LEU A 407 -109.53 49.81 -71.14
C LEU A 407 -109.47 51.31 -70.87
N ASN A 408 -108.38 51.82 -70.31
CA ASN A 408 -108.15 53.25 -70.15
C ASN A 408 -107.95 53.95 -71.51
N ALA A 409 -107.39 53.30 -72.53
CA ALA A 409 -107.33 53.86 -73.89
C ALA A 409 -108.70 53.93 -74.57
N GLU A 410 -109.61 52.99 -74.28
CA GLU A 410 -111.03 53.09 -74.63
C GLU A 410 -111.74 54.20 -73.83
N ILE A 411 -111.44 54.34 -72.54
CA ILE A 411 -111.93 55.45 -71.70
C ILE A 411 -111.35 56.80 -72.17
N ASP A 412 -110.11 56.88 -72.65
CA ASP A 412 -109.47 58.10 -73.18
C ASP A 412 -109.88 58.41 -74.63
N PHE A 413 -110.54 57.48 -75.31
CA PHE A 413 -111.36 57.78 -76.48
C PHE A 413 -112.66 58.50 -76.07
N VAL A 414 -113.21 58.20 -74.88
CA VAL A 414 -114.41 58.86 -74.31
C VAL A 414 -114.09 60.17 -73.56
N LYS A 415 -113.00 60.23 -72.79
CA LYS A 415 -112.53 61.40 -72.02
C LYS A 415 -111.96 62.51 -72.90
N ARG A 416 -111.65 62.24 -74.18
CA ARG A 416 -111.28 63.27 -75.19
C ARG A 416 -112.36 64.32 -75.47
N THR A 417 -113.48 64.28 -74.76
CA THR A 417 -114.59 65.23 -74.82
C THR A 417 -114.42 66.43 -73.87
N ASP A 418 -113.57 66.36 -72.84
CA ASP A 418 -113.27 67.47 -71.93
C ASP A 418 -111.78 67.52 -71.56
N MET A 419 -111.18 68.71 -71.56
CA MET A 419 -109.76 68.89 -71.19
C MET A 419 -109.60 69.42 -69.76
N LEU A 420 -109.09 68.57 -68.86
CA LEU A 420 -108.30 68.93 -67.67
C LEU A 420 -107.62 67.66 -67.13
N ASP A 421 -106.58 67.80 -66.30
CA ASP A 421 -105.98 66.65 -65.61
C ASP A 421 -106.70 66.35 -64.29
N GLU A 422 -106.54 65.13 -63.76
CA GLU A 422 -107.29 64.64 -62.59
C GLU A 422 -106.52 64.76 -61.25
N ASN A 423 -105.38 65.48 -61.15
CA ASN A 423 -104.67 65.69 -59.86
C ASN A 423 -103.69 66.89 -59.75
N GLY A 424 -103.34 67.58 -60.83
CA GLY A 424 -102.96 69.00 -60.86
C GLY A 424 -101.62 69.43 -60.23
N ARG A 425 -100.57 68.59 -60.23
CA ARG A 425 -99.27 68.91 -59.59
C ARG A 425 -98.02 68.40 -60.33
N MET A 426 -96.88 69.01 -60.01
CA MET A 426 -95.53 68.67 -60.50
C MET A 426 -94.55 68.36 -59.35
N LYS A 427 -93.48 67.61 -59.67
CA LYS A 427 -92.15 67.58 -59.01
C LYS A 427 -92.06 66.85 -57.63
N PRO A 428 -90.85 66.48 -57.11
CA PRO A 428 -90.04 65.31 -57.54
C PRO A 428 -89.41 64.53 -56.33
N ILE A 429 -88.45 63.58 -56.55
CA ILE A 429 -87.08 63.53 -55.93
C ILE A 429 -86.40 62.11 -55.80
N GLN A 430 -85.17 62.03 -56.34
CA GLN A 430 -83.95 61.26 -55.99
C GLN A 430 -83.88 59.71 -55.89
N ILE A 431 -82.61 59.25 -55.76
CA ILE A 431 -82.01 57.95 -56.11
C ILE A 431 -81.18 57.43 -54.92
N GLU A 432 -80.78 56.17 -55.02
CA GLU A 432 -80.16 55.25 -54.06
C GLU A 432 -78.74 55.58 -53.53
N SER A 433 -78.36 54.75 -52.55
CA SER A 433 -77.04 54.15 -52.29
C SER A 433 -76.23 54.69 -51.11
N ASP A 434 -75.96 53.77 -50.17
CA ASP A 434 -74.88 53.84 -49.20
C ASP A 434 -74.35 52.40 -49.04
N GLY A 435 -73.06 52.19 -49.27
CA GLY A 435 -72.44 50.87 -49.32
C GLY A 435 -71.14 50.84 -48.54
N SER A 436 -71.05 49.96 -47.53
CA SER A 436 -69.82 49.76 -46.78
C SER A 436 -69.55 48.28 -46.58
N ASP A 437 -68.30 47.86 -46.83
CA ASP A 437 -67.75 46.62 -46.30
C ASP A 437 -66.41 46.94 -45.63
N LEU A 438 -66.39 46.78 -44.31
CA LEU A 438 -65.25 47.02 -43.43
C LEU A 438 -64.56 45.70 -43.01
N VAL A 439 -65.05 44.55 -43.48
CA VAL A 439 -64.82 43.21 -42.91
C VAL A 439 -63.78 42.41 -43.72
N SER A 440 -63.20 43.00 -44.77
CA SER A 440 -62.16 42.38 -45.62
C SER A 440 -60.72 42.44 -45.04
N ARG A 441 -60.54 42.60 -43.72
CA ARG A 441 -59.22 42.58 -43.04
C ARG A 441 -59.29 41.88 -41.68
N LEU A 442 -58.17 41.26 -41.28
CA LEU A 442 -57.96 40.32 -40.16
C LEU A 442 -58.51 38.89 -40.45
N GLN A 443 -57.96 37.75 -40.03
CA GLN A 443 -56.66 37.25 -39.46
C GLN A 443 -56.76 35.68 -39.52
N ILE A 444 -55.79 34.76 -39.32
CA ILE A 444 -54.35 34.62 -38.97
C ILE A 444 -53.97 33.16 -39.41
N ASN A 445 -52.73 32.64 -39.57
CA ASN A 445 -51.41 33.10 -40.04
C ASN A 445 -50.52 31.83 -40.13
N GLU A 446 -49.86 31.57 -41.27
CA GLU A 446 -49.08 30.33 -41.55
C GLU A 446 -47.89 30.11 -40.60
N PHE A 447 -47.39 31.19 -39.97
CA PHE A 447 -46.21 31.18 -39.09
C PHE A 447 -46.30 30.20 -37.90
N LEU A 448 -47.49 30.03 -37.30
CA LEU A 448 -47.66 29.25 -36.07
C LEU A 448 -47.44 27.74 -36.25
N TYR A 449 -47.59 27.21 -37.47
CA TYR A 449 -47.47 25.77 -37.74
C TYR A 449 -46.03 25.25 -37.63
N ARG A 450 -45.03 26.08 -37.92
CA ARG A 450 -43.61 25.67 -37.96
C ARG A 450 -42.93 25.68 -36.59
N ALA A 451 -43.51 26.36 -35.60
CA ALA A 451 -42.88 26.55 -34.28
C ALA A 451 -43.09 25.37 -33.28
N GLN A 452 -43.88 24.35 -33.63
CA GLN A 452 -44.33 23.33 -32.68
C GLN A 452 -43.58 21.98 -32.70
N GLN A 453 -42.73 21.69 -33.70
CA GLN A 453 -42.32 20.30 -33.95
C GLN A 453 -41.07 19.81 -33.19
N GLU A 454 -40.03 20.62 -32.99
CA GLU A 454 -38.71 20.10 -32.56
C GLU A 454 -38.08 20.74 -31.29
N PRO A 455 -38.55 20.41 -30.07
CA PRO A 455 -37.86 20.78 -28.82
C PRO A 455 -37.13 19.60 -28.14
N ARG A 456 -37.15 18.37 -28.70
CA ARG A 456 -36.84 17.13 -27.95
C ARG A 456 -35.41 16.61 -28.07
N GLU A 457 -34.68 16.86 -29.16
CA GLU A 457 -33.35 16.25 -29.35
C GLU A 457 -32.26 16.89 -28.47
N ALA A 458 -32.31 18.20 -28.27
CA ALA A 458 -31.30 18.94 -27.49
C ALA A 458 -31.18 18.45 -26.04
N VAL A 459 -32.30 18.07 -25.40
CA VAL A 459 -32.31 17.63 -23.99
C VAL A 459 -31.64 16.27 -23.82
N ALA A 460 -31.80 15.35 -24.79
CA ALA A 460 -31.17 14.03 -24.74
C ALA A 460 -29.65 14.13 -24.81
N LEU A 461 -29.13 14.94 -25.74
CA LEU A 461 -27.69 15.20 -25.91
C LEU A 461 -27.06 15.83 -24.67
N VAL A 462 -27.75 16.75 -23.99
CA VAL A 462 -27.28 17.36 -22.74
C VAL A 462 -27.17 16.33 -21.61
N ILE A 463 -28.17 15.44 -21.47
CA ILE A 463 -28.14 14.38 -20.45
C ILE A 463 -26.99 13.39 -20.71
N GLU A 464 -26.79 12.96 -21.96
CA GLU A 464 -25.71 12.05 -22.35
C GLU A 464 -24.32 12.65 -22.07
N LYS A 465 -24.12 13.95 -22.35
CA LYS A 465 -22.87 14.66 -22.04
C LYS A 465 -22.64 14.84 -20.54
N LEU A 466 -23.69 15.07 -19.75
CA LEU A 466 -23.58 15.14 -18.29
C LEU A 466 -23.21 13.78 -17.68
N SER A 467 -23.74 12.66 -18.20
CA SER A 467 -23.31 11.32 -17.79
C SER A 467 -21.83 11.06 -18.10
N HIS A 468 -21.36 11.40 -19.30
CA HIS A 468 -19.94 11.27 -19.67
C HIS A 468 -19.00 12.08 -18.75
N LEU A 469 -19.40 13.31 -18.38
CA LEU A 469 -18.64 14.13 -17.44
C LEU A 469 -18.61 13.53 -16.03
N LEU A 470 -19.71 12.94 -15.57
CA LEU A 470 -19.77 12.25 -14.27
C LEU A 470 -18.89 10.98 -14.23
N GLU A 471 -18.84 10.20 -15.31
CA GLU A 471 -17.90 9.06 -15.42
C GLU A 471 -16.44 9.51 -15.41
N LEU A 472 -16.09 10.56 -16.15
CA LEU A 472 -14.73 11.12 -16.16
C LEU A 472 -14.31 11.61 -14.76
N ILE A 473 -15.21 12.29 -14.04
CA ILE A 473 -14.96 12.75 -12.66
C ILE A 473 -14.79 11.54 -11.70
N HIS A 474 -15.62 10.51 -11.81
CA HIS A 474 -15.47 9.29 -11.01
C HIS A 474 -14.18 8.53 -11.32
N GLY A 475 -13.75 8.48 -12.59
CA GLY A 475 -12.48 7.91 -13.00
C GLY A 475 -11.29 8.64 -12.38
N ALA A 476 -11.25 9.98 -12.52
CA ALA A 476 -10.21 10.81 -11.94
C ALA A 476 -10.18 10.74 -10.40
N GLN A 477 -11.34 10.66 -9.74
CA GLN A 477 -11.42 10.50 -8.29
C GLN A 477 -10.91 9.12 -7.84
N SER A 478 -11.21 8.04 -8.58
CA SER A 478 -10.69 6.70 -8.33
C SER A 478 -9.17 6.64 -8.47
N GLN A 479 -8.61 7.24 -9.53
CA GLN A 479 -7.17 7.42 -9.70
C GLN A 479 -6.55 8.22 -8.54
N GLY A 480 -7.18 9.32 -8.12
CA GLY A 480 -6.74 10.12 -6.97
C GLY A 480 -6.63 9.29 -5.67
N HIS A 481 -7.59 8.40 -5.43
CA HIS A 481 -7.54 7.46 -4.30
C HIS A 481 -6.44 6.39 -4.44
N GLN A 482 -6.13 5.93 -5.66
CA GLN A 482 -4.99 5.04 -5.92
C GLN A 482 -3.65 5.73 -5.64
N TYR A 483 -3.42 6.91 -6.23
CA TYR A 483 -2.20 7.70 -6.01
C TYR A 483 -1.97 8.02 -4.51
N LEU A 484 -3.04 8.29 -3.75
CA LEU A 484 -2.95 8.48 -2.29
C LEU A 484 -2.48 7.19 -1.58
N GLY A 485 -3.03 6.04 -1.98
CA GLY A 485 -2.61 4.72 -1.46
C GLY A 485 -1.17 4.35 -1.81
N ASP A 486 -0.67 4.77 -2.97
CA ASP A 486 0.73 4.58 -3.38
C ASP A 486 1.69 5.47 -2.62
N LEU A 487 1.29 6.71 -2.36
CA LEU A 487 2.05 7.65 -1.53
C LEU A 487 2.13 7.16 -0.07
N ASP A 488 1.05 6.58 0.47
CA ASP A 488 1.06 5.89 1.77
C ASP A 488 1.95 4.63 1.76
N ARG A 489 1.93 3.82 0.70
CA ARG A 489 2.82 2.65 0.54
C ARG A 489 4.30 3.09 0.51
N SER A 490 4.63 4.11 -0.26
CA SER A 490 5.98 4.68 -0.36
C SER A 490 6.48 5.24 0.97
N ASN A 491 5.63 6.00 1.69
CA ASN A 491 5.94 6.46 3.05
C ASN A 491 6.15 5.30 4.04
N GLY A 492 5.38 4.23 3.92
CA GLY A 492 5.58 2.99 4.68
C GLY A 492 6.94 2.34 4.41
N TYR A 493 7.33 2.24 3.14
CA TYR A 493 8.63 1.69 2.73
C TYR A 493 9.80 2.56 3.22
N MET A 494 9.72 3.89 3.04
CA MET A 494 10.72 4.83 3.55
C MET A 494 10.86 4.79 5.08
N LYS A 495 9.77 4.54 5.81
CA LYS A 495 9.82 4.31 7.26
C LYS A 495 10.51 2.99 7.61
N SER A 496 10.26 1.93 6.84
CA SER A 496 10.94 0.63 6.99
C SER A 496 12.46 0.76 6.77
N LEU A 497 12.89 1.47 5.71
CA LEU A 497 14.30 1.75 5.44
C LEU A 497 14.96 2.57 6.56
N ARG A 498 14.27 3.59 7.11
CA ARG A 498 14.78 4.37 8.25
C ARG A 498 14.96 3.51 9.51
N ASN A 499 14.03 2.59 9.77
CA ASN A 499 14.18 1.63 10.88
C ASN A 499 15.38 0.70 10.64
N LYS A 500 15.50 0.11 9.45
CA LYS A 500 16.59 -0.82 9.13
C LYS A 500 17.97 -0.15 9.15
N ASN A 501 18.09 1.10 8.71
CA ASN A 501 19.32 1.88 8.84
C ASN A 501 19.67 2.17 10.31
N LYS A 502 18.67 2.33 11.19
CA LYS A 502 18.89 2.48 12.64
C LYS A 502 19.34 1.17 13.28
N GLU A 503 18.73 0.05 12.90
CA GLU A 503 19.14 -1.30 13.33
C GLU A 503 20.60 -1.58 12.92
N LEU A 504 20.95 -1.35 11.65
CA LEU A 504 22.32 -1.50 11.15
C LEU A 504 23.33 -0.56 11.84
N LEU A 505 22.93 0.66 12.21
CA LEU A 505 23.79 1.58 12.97
C LEU A 505 24.03 1.07 14.40
N GLU A 506 23.00 0.52 15.05
CA GLU A 506 23.12 -0.09 16.37
C GLU A 506 24.00 -1.35 16.33
N ASP A 507 23.86 -2.18 15.30
CA ASP A 507 24.73 -3.35 15.04
C ASP A 507 26.19 -2.93 14.88
N VAL A 508 26.49 -1.95 14.01
CA VAL A 508 27.86 -1.41 13.81
C VAL A 508 28.46 -0.92 15.13
N ILE A 509 27.72 -0.15 15.93
CA ILE A 509 28.18 0.32 17.24
C ILE A 509 28.45 -0.85 18.21
N THR A 510 27.69 -1.96 18.13
CA THR A 510 27.98 -3.15 18.94
C THR A 510 29.23 -3.89 18.47
N LEU A 511 29.47 -3.95 17.15
CA LEU A 511 30.64 -4.58 16.55
C LEU A 511 31.92 -3.79 16.84
N GLU A 512 31.90 -2.47 16.74
CA GLU A 512 33.01 -1.58 17.15
C GLU A 512 33.35 -1.79 18.64
N ARG A 513 32.33 -1.81 19.51
CA ARG A 513 32.50 -2.08 20.96
C ARG A 513 32.95 -3.51 21.26
N PHE A 514 32.66 -4.48 20.40
CA PHE A 514 33.20 -5.84 20.53
C PHE A 514 34.66 -5.88 20.09
N ARG A 515 34.97 -5.32 18.90
CA ARG A 515 36.32 -5.17 18.37
C ARG A 515 37.26 -4.52 19.39
N GLY A 516 36.91 -3.33 19.89
CA GLY A 516 37.71 -2.63 20.89
C GLY A 516 37.98 -3.47 22.13
N ARG A 517 36.95 -4.11 22.72
CA ARG A 517 37.13 -5.00 23.88
C ARG A 517 38.04 -6.19 23.58
N THR A 518 37.95 -6.79 22.39
CA THR A 518 38.82 -7.89 21.98
C THR A 518 40.26 -7.43 21.78
N LEU A 519 40.50 -6.28 21.14
CA LEU A 519 41.84 -5.70 20.98
C LEU A 519 42.49 -5.39 22.35
N LEU A 520 41.76 -4.73 23.25
CA LEU A 520 42.21 -4.46 24.63
C LEU A 520 42.53 -5.75 25.40
N GLN A 521 41.72 -6.81 25.23
CA GLN A 521 41.99 -8.11 25.85
C GLN A 521 43.23 -8.81 25.26
N VAL A 522 43.48 -8.70 23.95
CA VAL A 522 44.71 -9.22 23.31
C VAL A 522 45.94 -8.52 23.88
N ILE A 523 45.93 -7.19 23.96
CA ILE A 523 47.04 -6.41 24.56
C ILE A 523 47.22 -6.79 26.04
N THR A 524 46.12 -6.87 26.82
CA THR A 524 46.16 -7.28 28.23
C THR A 524 46.76 -8.67 28.41
N ASN A 525 46.40 -9.63 27.55
CA ASN A 525 46.93 -11.00 27.60
C ASN A 525 48.42 -11.06 27.24
N ALA A 526 48.88 -10.24 26.30
CA ALA A 526 50.30 -10.14 25.93
C ALA A 526 51.13 -9.55 27.08
N LEU A 527 50.67 -8.47 27.71
CA LEU A 527 51.31 -7.85 28.87
C LEU A 527 51.32 -8.76 30.10
N ALA A 528 50.29 -9.61 30.28
CA ALA A 528 50.15 -10.48 31.45
C ALA A 528 50.95 -11.80 31.37
N CYS A 529 51.74 -12.06 30.33
CA CYS A 529 52.40 -13.36 30.09
C CYS A 529 53.34 -13.81 31.25
N PRO A 530 52.98 -14.84 32.04
CA PRO A 530 53.74 -15.21 33.24
C PRO A 530 54.90 -16.15 32.90
N GLY A 531 55.97 -15.62 32.29
CA GLY A 531 57.10 -16.44 31.84
C GLY A 531 58.47 -15.78 31.69
N GLY A 532 58.62 -14.48 32.00
CA GLY A 532 59.91 -13.78 31.92
C GLY A 532 60.49 -13.62 30.50
N LYS A 533 59.73 -14.00 29.47
CA LYS A 533 59.98 -13.58 28.09
C LYS A 533 59.38 -12.20 27.89
N LYS A 534 60.12 -11.34 27.19
CA LYS A 534 59.69 -10.00 26.80
C LYS A 534 58.48 -10.09 25.86
N PRO A 535 57.40 -9.32 26.09
CA PRO A 535 56.24 -9.32 25.23
C PRO A 535 56.48 -8.43 24.00
N ASP A 536 56.52 -9.06 22.83
CA ASP A 536 56.47 -8.36 21.53
C ASP A 536 54.99 -8.11 21.17
N LEU A 537 54.62 -6.85 20.94
CA LEU A 537 53.25 -6.45 20.62
C LEU A 537 53.06 -6.39 19.10
N LEU A 538 52.79 -7.56 18.51
CA LEU A 538 52.46 -7.69 17.10
C LEU A 538 50.98 -7.32 16.87
N LEU A 539 50.72 -6.09 16.44
CA LEU A 539 49.38 -5.48 16.32
C LEU A 539 49.03 -5.10 14.86
N GLU A 540 49.75 -5.67 13.88
CA GLU A 540 49.57 -5.50 12.44
C GLU A 540 48.13 -5.74 11.98
N GLY A 541 47.60 -4.87 11.11
CA GLY A 541 46.42 -5.16 10.28
C GLY A 541 45.08 -5.31 11.00
N LEU A 542 44.96 -4.82 12.24
CA LEU A 542 43.78 -4.97 13.09
C LEU A 542 42.80 -3.76 13.04
N GLY A 543 43.18 -2.69 12.32
CA GLY A 543 42.39 -1.47 12.11
C GLY A 543 42.31 -0.57 13.34
N TYR A 544 43.37 -0.49 14.16
CA TYR A 544 43.43 0.39 15.33
C TYR A 544 43.10 1.85 14.98
N THR A 545 42.15 2.47 15.68
CA THR A 545 41.90 3.92 15.58
C THR A 545 42.80 4.71 16.54
N VAL A 546 42.88 6.03 16.35
CA VAL A 546 43.54 6.97 17.29
C VAL A 546 43.05 6.77 18.74
N ALA A 547 41.77 6.46 18.94
CA ALA A 547 41.20 6.18 20.26
C ALA A 547 41.66 4.83 20.83
N ASP A 548 41.81 3.81 19.99
CA ASP A 548 42.37 2.51 20.40
C ASP A 548 43.87 2.63 20.76
N VAL A 549 44.63 3.47 20.03
CA VAL A 549 46.04 3.81 20.33
C VAL A 549 46.17 4.60 21.64
N TYR A 550 45.24 5.51 21.94
CA TYR A 550 45.20 6.21 23.24
C TYR A 550 44.92 5.25 24.41
N GLU A 551 44.05 4.27 24.23
CA GLU A 551 43.82 3.22 25.23
C GLU A 551 45.01 2.26 25.38
N LEU A 552 45.71 1.91 24.29
CA LEU A 552 47.00 1.20 24.34
C LEU A 552 48.01 1.98 25.19
N LEU A 553 48.22 3.26 24.90
CA LEU A 553 49.08 4.16 25.68
C LEU A 553 48.68 4.20 27.17
N ARG A 554 47.38 4.22 27.49
CA ARG A 554 46.90 4.20 28.88
C ARG A 554 47.14 2.85 29.58
N MET A 555 47.00 1.73 28.88
CA MET A 555 47.31 0.40 29.42
C MET A 555 48.80 0.21 29.66
N LEU A 556 49.66 0.70 28.76
CA LEU A 556 51.12 0.66 28.92
C LEU A 556 51.57 1.42 30.17
N HIS A 557 51.01 2.63 30.39
CA HIS A 557 51.19 3.38 31.64
C HIS A 557 50.69 2.60 32.88
N ALA A 558 49.51 1.98 32.80
CA ALA A 558 48.89 1.30 33.95
C ALA A 558 49.57 -0.04 34.32
N ALA A 559 50.26 -0.68 33.39
CA ALA A 559 50.91 -1.97 33.59
C ALA A 559 52.38 -1.88 34.04
N ASP A 560 52.97 -0.67 34.12
CA ASP A 560 54.40 -0.40 34.43
C ASP A 560 55.38 -1.29 33.62
N SER A 561 54.94 -1.73 32.43
CA SER A 561 55.60 -2.78 31.63
C SER A 561 56.58 -2.22 30.60
N GLY A 562 56.76 -0.90 30.56
CA GLY A 562 57.53 -0.20 29.52
C GLY A 562 59.02 -0.52 29.47
N GLN A 563 59.55 -1.24 30.45
CA GLN A 563 60.92 -1.76 30.45
C GLN A 563 61.05 -3.15 29.79
N GLN A 564 59.94 -3.80 29.46
CA GLN A 564 59.92 -5.21 29.02
C GLN A 564 59.62 -5.39 27.53
N ILE A 565 58.98 -4.42 26.87
CA ILE A 565 58.60 -4.49 25.44
C ILE A 565 59.81 -4.13 24.57
N GLU A 566 60.13 -4.93 23.55
CA GLU A 566 61.18 -4.62 22.56
C GLU A 566 60.64 -4.34 21.16
N VAL A 567 59.46 -4.84 20.81
CA VAL A 567 58.83 -4.65 19.50
C VAL A 567 57.38 -4.21 19.68
N ILE A 568 56.99 -3.19 18.93
CA ILE A 568 55.59 -2.88 18.62
C ILE A 568 55.48 -2.84 17.09
N ASP A 569 54.53 -3.60 16.53
CA ASP A 569 54.19 -3.55 15.11
C ASP A 569 52.77 -2.99 14.99
N LEU A 570 52.62 -1.79 14.43
CA LEU A 570 51.33 -1.14 14.18
C LEU A 570 51.07 -0.98 12.67
N SER A 571 51.78 -1.73 11.83
CA SER A 571 51.66 -1.66 10.38
C SER A 571 50.23 -2.01 9.89
N LYS A 572 49.84 -1.47 8.73
CA LYS A 572 48.55 -1.75 8.06
C LYS A 572 47.29 -1.45 8.89
N ASN A 573 47.39 -0.53 9.87
CA ASN A 573 46.26 -0.09 10.69
C ASN A 573 45.57 1.20 10.17
N ASP A 574 45.99 1.74 9.03
CA ASP A 574 45.48 2.97 8.42
C ASP A 574 45.47 4.19 9.36
N LEU A 575 46.45 4.26 10.27
CA LEU A 575 46.66 5.38 11.19
C LEU A 575 46.98 6.67 10.41
N ASN A 576 46.32 7.75 10.79
CA ASN A 576 46.48 9.09 10.25
C ASN A 576 47.44 9.95 11.09
N ASP A 577 47.82 11.13 10.59
CA ASP A 577 48.76 12.06 11.26
C ASP A 577 48.35 12.43 12.70
N GLU A 578 47.06 12.33 13.03
CA GLU A 578 46.50 12.54 14.38
C GLU A 578 47.01 11.52 15.41
N ALA A 579 47.48 10.34 14.98
CA ALA A 579 48.09 9.33 15.85
C ALA A 579 49.56 9.64 16.21
N VAL A 580 50.27 10.45 15.40
CA VAL A 580 51.72 10.69 15.56
C VAL A 580 52.11 11.21 16.96
N PRO A 581 51.37 12.15 17.61
CA PRO A 581 51.69 12.57 18.98
C PRO A 581 51.61 11.42 19.99
N LEU A 582 50.65 10.50 19.84
CA LEU A 582 50.48 9.35 20.72
C LEU A 582 51.58 8.30 20.50
N LEU A 583 51.95 8.06 19.24
CA LEU A 583 53.08 7.18 18.90
C LEU A 583 54.40 7.73 19.49
N CYS A 584 54.63 9.05 19.39
CA CYS A 584 55.74 9.72 20.07
C CYS A 584 55.71 9.54 21.60
N GLU A 585 54.54 9.59 22.24
CA GLU A 585 54.40 9.35 23.69
C GLU A 585 54.72 7.89 24.06
N ILE A 586 54.26 6.93 23.25
CA ILE A 586 54.61 5.50 23.38
C ILE A 586 56.12 5.29 23.24
N ILE A 587 56.77 5.85 22.21
CA ILE A 587 58.23 5.75 22.01
C ILE A 587 58.99 6.27 23.24
N ASN A 588 58.60 7.44 23.78
CA ASN A 588 59.27 8.04 24.93
C ASN A 588 59.08 7.25 26.24
N MET A 589 58.01 6.47 26.37
CA MET A 589 57.80 5.57 27.51
C MET A 589 58.65 4.28 27.42
N LEU A 590 58.79 3.73 26.21
CA LEU A 590 59.33 2.39 26.00
C LEU A 590 60.85 2.39 25.84
N SER A 591 61.54 2.63 26.96
CA SER A 591 63.01 2.72 27.11
C SER A 591 63.86 1.57 26.52
N TYR A 592 63.28 0.43 26.14
CA TYR A 592 63.97 -0.71 25.51
C TYR A 592 63.39 -1.11 24.13
N LEU A 593 62.54 -0.26 23.54
CA LEU A 593 61.97 -0.45 22.21
C LEU A 593 63.09 -0.47 21.15
N LYS A 594 63.12 -1.54 20.35
CA LYS A 594 64.10 -1.77 19.26
C LYS A 594 63.48 -1.59 17.88
N LEU A 595 62.18 -1.85 17.76
CA LEU A 595 61.43 -1.72 16.51
C LEU A 595 60.03 -1.16 16.78
N LEU A 596 59.70 -0.13 16.01
CA LEU A 596 58.37 0.40 15.76
C LEU A 596 58.29 0.63 14.24
N ASP A 597 57.15 0.29 13.65
CA ASP A 597 56.76 0.63 12.26
C ASP A 597 55.62 1.66 12.33
#